data_AF-A0A4U0ZCF0-F1
#
_entry.id   AF-A0A4U0ZCF0-F1
#
_cell.length_a   1.000
_cell.length_b   1.000
_cell.length_c   1.000
_cell.angle_alpha   90.00
_cell.angle_beta   90.00
_cell.angle_gamma   90.00
#
_symmetry.space_group_name_H-M   'P 1'
#
loop_
_entity.id
_entity.type
_entity.pdbx_description
1 polymer ?
#
loop_
_entity_poly.entity_id
_entity_poly.type
_entity_poly.pdbx_seq_one_letter_code
_entity_poly.pdbx_strand_id
1 'polypeptide(L)'
;MFGFFKRFIAERKMPKDKTFVHRAQSAAVKLGRWLIVELSAADAVVIMDQLNLIQRSHADLEEKGRNVMALRYQAIAMSLRTKTGRIPLKWDSETDLLFLASFPQSKISLVLAEIASVSDMPWIDPHYQPPSSEGDSQSEEPEPLSDEDLARNPS
;
A
#
# COMPACT_ATOMS: atom_id res chain seq x y z
N MET A 1 29.81 -3.27 19.18
CA MET A 1 29.14 -2.15 19.87
C MET A 1 28.88 -0.93 18.96
N PHE A 2 29.84 -0.48 18.13
CA PHE A 2 29.68 0.69 17.25
C PHE A 2 28.54 0.63 16.21
N GLY A 3 28.20 -0.56 15.70
CA GLY A 3 27.11 -0.72 14.71
C GLY A 3 25.70 -0.45 15.26
N PHE A 4 25.49 -0.65 16.57
CA PHE A 4 24.21 -0.36 17.21
C PHE A 4 23.99 1.16 17.36
N PHE A 5 25.02 1.91 17.73
CA PHE A 5 24.95 3.38 17.85
C PHE A 5 24.71 4.07 16.50
N LYS A 6 25.43 3.69 15.43
CA LYS A 6 25.21 4.26 14.09
C LYS A 6 23.78 4.01 13.60
N ARG A 7 23.23 2.82 13.87
CA ARG A 7 21.85 2.46 13.51
C ARG A 7 20.81 3.23 14.31
N PHE A 8 21.03 3.40 15.61
CA PHE A 8 20.11 4.17 16.46
C PHE A 8 20.02 5.64 16.02
N ILE A 9 21.16 6.24 15.65
CA ILE A 9 21.21 7.60 15.11
C ILE A 9 20.49 7.67 13.75
N ALA A 10 20.67 6.67 12.88
CA ALA A 10 19.98 6.61 11.59
C ALA A 10 18.46 6.51 11.77
N GLU A 11 17.97 5.65 12.65
CA GLU A 11 16.53 5.51 12.94
C GLU A 11 15.92 6.79 13.52
N ARG A 12 16.68 7.54 14.33
CA ARG A 12 16.19 8.82 14.90
C ARG A 12 16.04 9.93 13.86
N LYS A 13 16.81 9.88 12.77
CA LYS A 13 16.76 10.85 11.65
C LYS A 13 15.67 10.53 10.62
N MET A 14 15.11 9.32 10.62
CA MET A 14 14.04 8.93 9.70
C MET A 14 12.77 9.78 9.92
N PRO A 15 11.97 10.04 8.87
CA PRO A 15 10.69 10.71 9.05
C PRO A 15 9.76 9.88 9.94
N LYS A 16 8.93 10.57 10.72
CA LYS A 16 7.94 9.94 11.62
C LYS A 16 6.58 10.00 10.96
N ASP A 17 5.90 8.86 10.93
CA ASP A 17 4.51 8.78 10.57
C ASP A 17 3.65 9.34 11.72
N LYS A 18 2.88 10.39 11.40
CA LYS A 18 2.04 11.09 12.38
C LYS A 18 0.81 10.28 12.77
N THR A 19 0.31 9.42 11.89
CA THR A 19 -0.91 8.64 12.12
C THR A 19 -0.62 7.22 12.61
N PHE A 20 0.66 6.86 12.80
CA PHE A 20 1.09 5.51 13.20
C PHE A 20 0.33 4.90 14.38
N VAL A 21 -0.02 5.70 15.39
CA VAL A 21 -0.72 5.21 16.60
C VAL A 21 -2.15 4.75 16.29
N HIS A 22 -2.76 5.28 15.23
CA HIS A 22 -4.12 4.99 14.82
C HIS A 22 -4.22 3.93 13.72
N ARG A 23 -3.09 3.57 13.10
CA ARG A 23 -3.04 2.61 12.00
C ARG A 23 -3.16 1.18 12.52
N ALA A 24 -3.99 0.36 11.88
CA ALA A 24 -3.98 -1.08 12.13
C ALA A 24 -2.59 -1.65 11.83
N GLN A 25 -2.13 -2.56 12.68
CA GLN A 25 -0.82 -3.20 12.57
C GLN A 25 -1.00 -4.68 12.39
N SER A 26 -0.20 -5.29 11.53
CA SER A 26 -0.15 -6.74 11.42
C SER A 26 0.28 -7.36 12.76
N ALA A 27 -0.57 -8.25 13.28
CA ALA A 27 -0.22 -9.11 14.39
C ALA A 27 0.55 -10.36 13.95
N ALA A 28 0.36 -10.80 12.70
CA ALA A 28 0.83 -12.08 12.20
C ALA A 28 2.22 -12.02 11.54
N VAL A 29 2.50 -10.96 10.77
CA VAL A 29 3.66 -10.89 9.88
C VAL A 29 4.48 -9.63 10.13
N LYS A 30 5.81 -9.79 10.06
CA LYS A 30 6.78 -8.68 10.11
C LYS A 30 7.84 -8.89 9.04
N LEU A 31 8.29 -7.80 8.42
CA LEU A 31 9.42 -7.85 7.50
C LEU A 31 10.72 -7.61 8.26
N GLY A 32 11.29 -8.68 8.80
CA GLY A 32 12.48 -8.60 9.66
C GLY A 32 12.16 -7.85 10.96
N ARG A 33 12.68 -6.62 11.11
CA ARG A 33 12.41 -5.80 12.30
C ARG A 33 11.26 -4.81 12.12
N TRP A 34 10.78 -4.64 10.89
CA TRP A 34 9.77 -3.66 10.56
C TRP A 34 8.38 -4.26 10.73
N LEU A 35 7.48 -3.43 11.27
CA LEU A 35 6.07 -3.69 11.38
C LEU A 35 5.40 -3.39 10.05
N ILE A 36 4.39 -4.18 9.71
CA ILE A 36 3.48 -3.93 8.61
C ILE A 36 2.29 -3.18 9.21
N VAL A 37 1.95 -2.02 8.64
CA VAL A 37 0.76 -1.27 9.02
C VAL A 37 -0.16 -1.07 7.83
N GLU A 38 -1.46 -0.90 8.05
CA GLU A 38 -2.44 -0.56 6.99
C GLU A 38 -1.92 0.59 6.15
N LEU A 39 -2.24 0.66 4.85
CA LEU A 39 -2.00 1.84 4.02
C LEU A 39 -2.90 3.00 4.47
N SER A 40 -2.36 4.21 4.58
CA SER A 40 -3.18 5.37 4.93
C SER A 40 -4.05 5.77 3.75
N ALA A 41 -5.11 6.56 3.99
CA ALA A 41 -5.95 7.08 2.92
C ALA A 41 -5.13 7.81 1.83
N ALA A 42 -4.09 8.56 2.22
CA ALA A 42 -3.20 9.22 1.27
C ALA A 42 -2.36 8.22 0.45
N ASP A 43 -1.83 7.18 1.09
CA ASP A 43 -1.09 6.11 0.41
C ASP A 43 -2.01 5.38 -0.59
N ALA A 44 -3.23 5.07 -0.19
CA ALA A 44 -4.22 4.39 -1.01
C ALA A 44 -4.59 5.20 -2.26
N VAL A 45 -4.80 6.52 -2.12
CA VAL A 45 -5.07 7.40 -3.27
C VAL A 45 -3.93 7.36 -4.28
N VAL A 46 -2.68 7.48 -3.82
CA VAL A 46 -1.50 7.43 -4.70
C VAL A 46 -1.43 6.11 -5.45
N ILE A 47 -1.57 5.00 -4.72
CA ILE A 47 -1.44 3.66 -5.32
C ILE A 47 -2.58 3.39 -6.31
N MET A 48 -3.82 3.76 -5.98
CA MET A 48 -4.97 3.53 -6.86
C MET A 48 -4.90 4.39 -8.13
N ASP A 49 -4.42 5.62 -8.03
CA ASP A 49 -4.18 6.47 -9.21
C ASP A 49 -3.12 5.85 -10.13
N GLN A 50 -2.00 5.40 -9.56
CA GLN A 50 -0.95 4.70 -10.32
C GLN A 50 -1.44 3.39 -10.94
N LEU A 51 -2.26 2.61 -10.23
CA LEU A 51 -2.86 1.40 -10.77
C LEU A 51 -3.76 1.71 -11.98
N ASN A 52 -4.59 2.75 -11.87
CA ASN A 52 -5.45 3.21 -12.96
C ASN A 52 -4.64 3.65 -14.18
N LEU A 53 -3.52 4.36 -13.98
CA LEU A 53 -2.60 4.75 -15.06
C LEU A 53 -2.01 3.52 -15.75
N ILE A 54 -1.57 2.52 -14.99
CA ILE A 54 -1.04 1.26 -15.55
C ILE A 54 -2.11 0.54 -16.37
N GLN A 55 -3.33 0.43 -15.84
CA GLN A 55 -4.43 -0.25 -16.52
C GLN A 55 -4.81 0.43 -17.84
N ARG A 56 -4.87 1.77 -17.85
CA ARG A 56 -5.22 2.59 -19.02
C ARG A 56 -4.09 2.76 -20.04
N SER A 57 -2.86 2.43 -19.67
CA SER A 57 -1.72 2.52 -20.59
C SER A 57 -1.89 1.60 -21.81
N HIS A 58 -1.28 1.99 -22.93
CA HIS A 58 -1.22 1.18 -24.16
C HIS A 58 -0.09 0.13 -24.12
N ALA A 59 0.56 -0.05 -22.97
CA ALA A 59 1.61 -1.04 -22.78
C ALA A 59 1.07 -2.47 -22.96
N ASP A 60 1.96 -3.39 -23.34
CA ASP A 60 1.60 -4.80 -23.41
C ASP A 60 1.34 -5.39 -22.01
N LEU A 61 0.80 -6.61 -21.97
CA LEU A 61 0.45 -7.28 -20.72
C LEU A 61 1.67 -7.54 -19.83
N GLU A 62 2.84 -7.80 -20.43
CA GLU A 62 4.07 -8.12 -19.71
C GLU A 62 4.59 -6.87 -18.98
N GLU A 63 4.61 -5.73 -19.67
CA GLU A 63 4.99 -4.45 -19.12
C GLU A 63 4.00 -3.98 -18.05
N LYS A 64 2.69 -4.14 -18.28
CA LYS A 64 1.68 -3.89 -17.24
C LYS A 64 1.92 -4.77 -16.00
N GLY A 65 2.24 -6.05 -16.19
CA GLY A 65 2.58 -6.97 -15.10
C GLY A 65 3.80 -6.51 -14.30
N ARG A 66 4.86 -6.06 -14.98
CA ARG A 66 6.05 -5.48 -14.33
C ARG A 66 5.70 -4.21 -13.55
N ASN A 67 4.90 -3.32 -14.12
CA ASN A 67 4.50 -2.08 -13.49
C ASN A 67 3.63 -2.31 -12.25
N VAL A 68 2.71 -3.29 -12.29
CA VAL A 68 1.94 -3.71 -11.11
C VAL A 68 2.86 -4.29 -10.03
N MET A 69 3.89 -5.05 -10.40
CA MET A 69 4.86 -5.55 -9.43
C MET A 69 5.68 -4.42 -8.79
N ALA A 70 6.09 -3.42 -9.58
CA ALA A 70 6.74 -2.21 -9.05
C ALA A 70 5.84 -1.47 -8.06
N LEU A 71 4.56 -1.31 -8.40
CA LEU A 71 3.55 -0.70 -7.53
C LEU A 71 3.36 -1.46 -6.21
N ARG A 72 3.40 -2.80 -6.25
CA ARG A 72 3.38 -3.64 -5.04
C ARG A 72 4.59 -3.40 -4.13
N TYR A 73 5.78 -3.20 -4.68
CA TYR A 73 6.94 -2.81 -3.86
C TYR A 73 6.78 -1.42 -3.23
N GLN A 74 6.14 -0.48 -3.93
CA GLN A 74 5.81 0.82 -3.36
C GLN A 74 4.82 0.67 -2.19
N ALA A 75 3.78 -0.15 -2.34
CA ALA A 75 2.84 -0.46 -1.26
C ALA A 75 3.55 -1.04 -0.02
N ILE A 76 4.54 -1.94 -0.21
CA ILE A 76 5.37 -2.44 0.89
C ILE A 76 6.12 -1.27 1.56
N ALA A 77 6.82 -0.44 0.80
CA ALA A 77 7.56 0.70 1.37
C ALA A 77 6.62 1.65 2.16
N MET A 78 5.43 1.94 1.63
CA MET A 78 4.42 2.79 2.28
C MET A 78 3.88 2.18 3.58
N SER A 79 3.77 0.85 3.65
CA SER A 79 3.26 0.11 4.82
C SER A 79 4.29 -0.13 5.92
N LEU A 80 5.60 -0.12 5.64
CA LEU A 80 6.60 -0.50 6.63
C LEU A 80 6.85 0.58 7.68
N ARG A 81 6.86 0.20 8.96
CA ARG A 81 7.21 1.10 10.07
C ARG A 81 8.20 0.46 11.04
N THR A 82 9.03 1.28 11.66
CA THR A 82 9.75 0.85 12.87
C THR A 82 8.79 0.74 14.05
N LYS A 83 9.21 0.11 15.15
CA LYS A 83 8.44 0.06 16.41
C LYS A 83 8.04 1.44 16.96
N THR A 84 8.75 2.50 16.57
CA THR A 84 8.50 3.88 17.00
C THR A 84 7.72 4.70 15.97
N GLY A 85 7.19 4.07 14.92
CA GLY A 85 6.42 4.71 13.87
C GLY A 85 7.27 5.50 12.88
N ARG A 86 8.56 5.19 12.74
CA ARG A 86 9.42 5.82 11.72
C ARG A 86 9.29 5.08 10.39
N ILE A 87 9.40 5.83 9.31
CA ILE A 87 9.33 5.33 7.94
C ILE A 87 10.75 4.91 7.53
N PRO A 88 11.03 3.60 7.37
CA PRO A 88 12.38 3.12 7.14
C PRO A 88 12.81 3.18 5.67
N LEU A 89 11.86 3.19 4.74
CA LEU A 89 12.07 3.17 3.29
C LEU A 89 11.19 4.22 2.63
N LYS A 90 11.70 4.84 1.57
CA LYS A 90 10.93 5.75 0.75
C LYS A 90 10.32 5.01 -0.43
N TRP A 91 9.03 5.21 -0.65
CA TRP A 91 8.29 4.53 -1.73
C TRP A 91 8.62 5.07 -3.12
N ASP A 92 9.13 6.30 -3.21
CA ASP A 92 9.54 6.98 -4.45
C ASP A 92 11.04 6.81 -4.76
N SER A 93 11.78 6.10 -3.90
CA SER A 93 13.22 5.90 -4.03
C SER A 93 13.53 4.60 -4.75
N GLU A 94 14.10 4.70 -5.95
CA GLU A 94 14.53 3.54 -6.73
C GLU A 94 15.46 2.61 -5.92
N THR A 95 16.40 3.16 -5.15
CA THR A 95 17.32 2.37 -4.33
C THR A 95 16.60 1.54 -3.27
N ASP A 96 15.56 2.11 -2.63
CA ASP A 96 14.79 1.41 -1.60
C ASP A 96 13.88 0.34 -2.21
N LEU A 97 13.30 0.61 -3.39
CA LEU A 97 12.49 -0.36 -4.12
C LEU A 97 13.33 -1.52 -4.64
N LEU A 98 14.54 -1.28 -5.16
CA LEU A 98 15.47 -2.32 -5.56
C LEU A 98 15.93 -3.17 -4.37
N PHE A 99 16.12 -2.55 -3.20
CA PHE A 99 16.37 -3.28 -1.97
C PHE A 99 15.19 -4.22 -1.62
N LEU A 100 13.94 -3.76 -1.75
CA LEU A 100 12.76 -4.62 -1.55
C LEU A 100 12.68 -5.75 -2.58
N ALA A 101 13.01 -5.47 -3.84
CA ALA A 101 13.05 -6.47 -4.91
C ALA A 101 14.13 -7.55 -4.71
N SER A 102 15.15 -7.28 -3.89
CA SER A 102 16.19 -8.26 -3.56
C SER A 102 15.74 -9.37 -2.59
N PHE A 103 14.58 -9.21 -1.93
CA PHE A 103 14.07 -10.23 -1.03
C PHE A 103 13.47 -11.42 -1.81
N PRO A 104 13.51 -12.65 -1.25
CA PRO A 104 12.87 -13.80 -1.86
C PRO A 104 11.37 -13.58 -2.08
N GLN A 105 10.86 -14.01 -3.24
CA GLN A 105 9.46 -13.82 -3.62
C GLN A 105 8.48 -14.44 -2.60
N SER A 106 8.81 -15.58 -2.01
CA SER A 106 7.99 -16.22 -0.97
C SER A 106 7.75 -15.30 0.23
N LYS A 107 8.74 -14.47 0.59
CA LYS A 107 8.61 -13.50 1.67
C LYS A 107 7.81 -12.28 1.25
N ILE A 108 8.03 -11.81 0.02
CA ILE A 108 7.30 -10.67 -0.55
C ILE A 108 5.81 -11.00 -0.67
N SER A 109 5.45 -12.19 -1.15
CA SER A 109 4.05 -12.61 -1.25
C SER A 109 3.34 -12.61 0.11
N LEU A 110 3.99 -13.13 1.16
CA LEU A 110 3.41 -13.12 2.51
C LEU A 110 3.20 -11.69 3.04
N VAL A 111 4.16 -10.79 2.80
CA VAL A 111 4.04 -9.40 3.22
C VAL A 111 2.90 -8.70 2.46
N LEU A 112 2.78 -8.93 1.15
CA LEU A 112 1.73 -8.33 0.33
C LEU A 112 0.34 -8.83 0.71
N ALA A 113 0.17 -10.12 0.98
CA ALA A 113 -1.09 -10.69 1.46
C ALA A 113 -1.49 -10.07 2.81
N GLU A 114 -0.52 -9.88 3.72
CA GLU A 114 -0.79 -9.21 4.98
C GLU A 114 -1.20 -7.75 4.77
N ILE A 115 -0.49 -7.00 3.92
CA ILE A 115 -0.84 -5.60 3.59
C ILE A 115 -2.25 -5.52 3.01
N ALA A 116 -2.59 -6.43 2.09
CA ALA A 116 -3.91 -6.51 1.50
C ALA A 116 -4.99 -6.71 2.57
N SER A 117 -4.74 -7.59 3.55
CA SER A 117 -5.65 -7.85 4.66
C SER A 117 -5.78 -6.66 5.61
N VAL A 118 -4.68 -6.05 6.07
CA VAL A 118 -4.77 -4.94 7.04
C VAL A 118 -5.25 -3.63 6.41
N SER A 119 -5.12 -3.47 5.09
CA SER A 119 -5.52 -2.25 4.38
C SER A 119 -6.85 -2.38 3.65
N ASP A 120 -7.47 -3.55 3.68
CA ASP A 120 -8.68 -3.87 2.89
C ASP A 120 -8.52 -3.60 1.38
N MET A 121 -7.35 -3.97 0.83
CA MET A 121 -6.98 -3.74 -0.57
C MET A 121 -6.57 -5.06 -1.23
N PRO A 122 -7.54 -5.89 -1.67
CA PRO A 122 -7.28 -7.29 -2.01
C PRO A 122 -6.37 -7.47 -3.22
N TRP A 123 -6.38 -6.56 -4.21
CA TRP A 123 -5.53 -6.65 -5.41
C TRP A 123 -4.02 -6.60 -5.10
N ILE A 124 -3.61 -6.08 -3.94
CA ILE A 124 -2.22 -6.04 -3.51
C ILE A 124 -1.68 -7.48 -3.33
N ASP A 125 -2.54 -8.42 -2.91
CA ASP A 125 -2.19 -9.83 -2.80
C ASP A 125 -1.82 -10.40 -4.18
N PRO A 126 -0.61 -10.97 -4.37
CA PRO A 126 -0.21 -11.61 -5.61
C PRO A 126 -1.11 -12.76 -6.05
N HIS A 127 -1.83 -13.38 -5.12
CA HIS A 127 -2.73 -14.50 -5.38
C HIS A 127 -4.19 -14.07 -5.52
N TYR A 128 -4.47 -12.76 -5.43
CA TYR A 128 -5.82 -12.27 -5.65
C TYR A 128 -6.31 -12.62 -7.05
N GLN A 129 -7.43 -13.34 -7.08
CA GLN A 129 -8.23 -13.52 -8.27
C GLN A 129 -9.44 -12.60 -8.10
N PRO A 130 -9.67 -11.66 -9.02
CA PRO A 130 -10.91 -10.90 -8.99
C PRO A 130 -12.07 -11.91 -9.04
N PRO A 131 -13.15 -11.68 -8.28
CA PRO A 131 -14.33 -12.54 -8.38
C PRO A 131 -14.71 -12.62 -9.86
N SER A 132 -14.81 -13.85 -10.37
CA SER A 132 -15.31 -14.14 -11.71
C SER A 132 -16.63 -13.40 -11.83
N SER A 133 -16.69 -12.38 -12.70
CA SER A 133 -17.88 -11.55 -12.83
C SER A 133 -19.09 -12.43 -13.13
N GLU A 134 -19.96 -12.64 -12.15
CA GLU A 134 -21.38 -12.71 -12.45
C GLU A 134 -21.75 -11.32 -12.98
N GLY A 135 -22.04 -11.29 -14.29
CA GLY A 135 -22.59 -10.22 -15.13
C GLY A 135 -22.59 -8.75 -14.68
N ASP A 136 -22.22 -7.86 -15.59
CA ASP A 136 -22.83 -6.54 -15.78
C ASP A 136 -23.29 -5.81 -14.50
N SER A 137 -22.39 -5.55 -13.57
CA SER A 137 -22.59 -4.46 -12.62
C SER A 137 -21.96 -3.23 -13.23
N GLN A 138 -22.73 -2.57 -14.09
CA GLN A 138 -22.51 -1.16 -14.43
C GLN A 138 -22.24 -0.41 -13.13
N SER A 139 -21.26 0.48 -13.19
CA SER A 139 -20.94 1.43 -12.13
C SER A 139 -22.24 2.05 -11.61
N GLU A 140 -22.63 1.74 -10.38
CA GLU A 140 -23.57 2.58 -9.64
C GLU A 140 -22.82 3.90 -9.39
N GLU A 141 -22.92 4.79 -10.37
CA GLU A 141 -22.69 6.20 -10.17
C GLU A 141 -23.69 6.62 -9.06
N PRO A 142 -23.22 7.13 -7.92
CA PRO A 142 -24.13 7.51 -6.85
C PRO A 142 -25.12 8.54 -7.42
N GLU A 143 -26.42 8.22 -7.35
CA GLU A 143 -27.45 9.13 -7.84
C GLU A 143 -27.26 10.50 -7.19
N PRO A 144 -27.31 11.60 -7.96
CA PRO A 144 -27.28 12.93 -7.37
C PRO A 144 -28.41 13.04 -6.35
N LEU A 145 -28.09 13.61 -5.17
CA LEU A 145 -29.06 13.88 -4.11
C LEU A 145 -30.29 14.55 -4.72
N SER A 146 -31.47 13.99 -4.44
CA SER A 146 -32.73 14.56 -4.91
C SER A 146 -32.91 15.98 -4.36
N ASP A 147 -33.58 16.85 -5.11
CA ASP A 147 -33.91 18.22 -4.66
C ASP A 147 -34.69 18.20 -3.33
N GLU A 148 -35.43 17.11 -3.05
CA GLU A 148 -36.15 16.91 -1.79
C GLU A 148 -35.22 16.66 -0.60
N ASP A 149 -34.10 15.96 -0.81
CA ASP A 149 -33.10 15.70 0.24
C ASP A 149 -32.24 16.94 0.53
N LEU A 150 -31.98 17.75 -0.50
CA LEU A 150 -31.35 19.06 -0.36
C LEU A 150 -32.23 20.05 0.42
N ALA A 151 -33.55 20.02 0.19
CA ALA A 151 -34.49 20.87 0.91
C ALA A 151 -34.66 20.49 2.40
N ARG A 152 -34.38 19.24 2.77
CA ARG A 152 -34.45 18.76 4.17
C ARG A 152 -33.22 19.12 5.01
N ASN A 153 -32.13 19.57 4.39
CA ASN A 153 -30.89 19.94 5.08
C ASN A 153 -30.40 21.33 4.62
N PRO A 154 -31.19 22.40 4.85
CA PRO A 154 -30.76 23.74 4.50
C PRO A 154 -29.56 24.13 5.38
N SER A 155 -28.50 24.62 4.73
CA SER A 155 -27.28 25.13 5.39
C SER A 155 -27.56 26.39 6.20
#